data_AF-A0A0E0EFW7-F1
#
_entry.id   AF-A0A0E0EFW7-F1
#
_cell.length_a   1.000
_cell.length_b   1.000
_cell.length_c   1.000
_cell.angle_alpha   90.00
_cell.angle_beta   90.00
_cell.angle_gamma   90.00
#
_symmetry.space_group_name_H-M   'P 1'
#
loop_
_entity.id
_entity.type
_entity.pdbx_description
1 polymer ?
#
loop_
_entity_poly.entity_id
_entity_poly.type
_entity_poly.pdbx_seq_one_letter_code
_entity_poly.pdbx_strand_id
1 'polypeptide(L)'
;MADKELQARLAWRLSGCFQEDSGRPPLPPCDAAAARGHGHADMVHCRERLSDSESKVFLAFFLETNTLCHQLQAEAFKRSTERLVNDLTRSARSAHEKLEAIEERSEKIMRDSDHLRRSLSSIMSQTEHLATASEDARARIGDVLDRSAAIFERSKGIAAAQAELRGGQAAMREELAAGMAQVEASYRSIGEEMGRLRQEAMGIEREVRAVGDAMAARMVDLQSAADDIGAAAGRSLENQMLLLDGQAKAMEGLNHLYSFQAQALQESRETIQKLAQFGQQQQEELLSRQEQIRHAHDDLMKNSESILEAQEEFRAKQASIFAALDKLYVLHNAVLVESRFIKAFFFYCCITFLVYLLTSAKQTFAIRGHLYFGLCITLVLEIVVIKLGADDFSKQFLIMSKVLLIRSVFLAAAAVQILHSDYEVLNHQLLQTLMEKVRAIEGNGSGGDKMNPWSTGSDCSSIGDCSWFFDEQLQDEVDSEIDPDFALPREICGNGSILPEEFGENSVTASISRRYNLRPRIRPR
;
A
#
# COMPACT_ATOMS: atom_id res chain seq x y z
N MET A 1 -12.75 -30.70 53.55
CA MET A 1 -13.70 -30.29 54.60
C MET A 1 -14.28 -28.90 54.32
N ALA A 2 -13.47 -27.91 53.93
CA ALA A 2 -13.95 -26.55 53.57
C ALA A 2 -15.06 -26.51 52.51
N ASP A 3 -15.03 -27.38 51.51
CA ASP A 3 -16.02 -27.41 50.42
C ASP A 3 -17.43 -27.83 50.89
N LYS A 4 -17.50 -28.79 51.83
CA LYS A 4 -18.77 -29.23 52.45
C LYS A 4 -19.35 -28.18 53.39
N GLU A 5 -18.51 -27.39 54.03
CA GLU A 5 -18.94 -26.29 54.89
C GLU A 5 -19.52 -25.12 54.08
N LEU A 6 -18.90 -24.79 52.94
CA LEU A 6 -19.43 -23.81 51.98
C LEU A 6 -20.75 -24.28 51.37
N GLN A 7 -20.84 -25.55 50.98
CA GLN A 7 -22.09 -26.16 50.52
C GLN A 7 -23.19 -26.07 51.60
N ALA A 8 -22.86 -26.35 52.86
CA ALA A 8 -23.81 -26.24 53.97
C ALA A 8 -24.26 -24.81 54.22
N ARG A 9 -23.37 -23.82 54.12
CA ARG A 9 -23.72 -22.40 54.26
C ARG A 9 -24.58 -21.88 53.11
N LEU A 10 -24.30 -22.31 51.88
CA LEU A 10 -25.13 -21.97 50.72
C LEU A 10 -26.52 -22.59 50.85
N ALA A 11 -26.60 -23.89 51.20
CA ALA A 11 -27.85 -24.57 51.47
C ALA A 11 -28.65 -23.88 52.57
N TRP A 12 -27.98 -23.41 53.65
CA TRP A 12 -28.62 -22.66 54.73
C TRP A 12 -29.28 -21.39 54.22
N ARG A 13 -28.56 -20.59 53.44
CA ARG A 13 -29.11 -19.34 52.86
C ARG A 13 -30.26 -19.62 51.90
N LEU A 14 -30.12 -20.59 51.01
CA LEU A 14 -31.18 -20.97 50.07
C LEU A 14 -32.44 -21.45 50.80
N SER A 15 -32.26 -22.27 51.84
CA SER A 15 -33.37 -22.73 52.68
C SER A 15 -34.02 -21.60 53.48
N GLY A 16 -33.23 -20.59 53.90
CA GLY A 16 -33.74 -19.36 54.52
C GLY A 16 -34.62 -18.56 53.56
N CYS A 17 -34.14 -18.30 52.33
CA CYS A 17 -34.92 -17.64 51.29
C CYS A 17 -36.20 -18.40 50.95
N PHE A 18 -36.13 -19.74 50.84
CA PHE A 18 -37.31 -20.55 50.57
C PHE A 18 -38.35 -20.49 51.70
N GLN A 19 -37.92 -20.41 52.97
CA GLN A 19 -38.84 -20.25 54.09
C GLN A 19 -39.51 -18.88 54.11
N GLU A 20 -38.77 -17.81 53.80
CA GLU A 20 -39.33 -16.47 53.65
C GLU A 20 -40.37 -16.42 52.52
N ASP A 21 -40.05 -16.99 51.35
CA ASP A 21 -40.98 -17.07 50.21
C ASP A 21 -42.22 -17.93 50.52
N SER A 22 -42.08 -18.92 51.40
CA SER A 22 -43.17 -19.77 51.88
C SER A 22 -43.99 -19.13 53.02
N GLY A 23 -43.67 -17.89 53.43
CA GLY A 23 -44.33 -17.17 54.52
C GLY A 23 -44.03 -17.71 55.92
N ARG A 24 -42.96 -18.51 56.07
CA ARG A 24 -42.47 -19.04 57.35
C ARG A 24 -41.37 -18.12 57.91
N PRO A 25 -41.16 -18.10 59.24
CA PRO A 25 -40.08 -17.31 59.81
C PRO A 25 -38.72 -17.78 59.23
N PRO A 26 -37.80 -16.84 58.95
CA PRO A 26 -36.49 -17.18 58.42
C PRO A 26 -35.69 -18.01 59.42
N LEU A 27 -34.77 -18.83 58.88
CA LEU A 27 -33.84 -19.60 59.70
C LEU A 27 -33.00 -18.70 60.60
N PRO A 28 -32.67 -19.14 61.83
CA PRO A 28 -31.81 -18.37 62.71
C PRO A 28 -30.46 -18.08 62.04
N PRO A 29 -29.92 -16.85 62.16
CA PRO A 29 -28.67 -16.49 61.51
C PRO A 29 -27.53 -17.33 62.09
N CYS A 30 -26.89 -18.12 61.22
CA CYS A 30 -25.67 -18.87 61.50
C CYS A 30 -24.50 -18.13 60.85
N ASP A 31 -24.19 -16.94 61.35
CA ASP A 31 -23.05 -16.15 60.87
C ASP A 31 -21.81 -16.45 61.69
N ALA A 32 -20.65 -16.45 61.03
CA ALA A 32 -19.34 -16.70 61.62
C ALA A 32 -18.89 -15.63 62.67
N ALA A 33 -19.78 -14.73 63.11
CA ALA A 33 -19.40 -13.54 63.86
C ALA A 33 -20.42 -13.05 64.93
N ALA A 34 -21.27 -13.90 65.52
CA ALA A 34 -22.15 -13.40 66.59
C ALA A 34 -22.58 -14.41 67.67
N ALA A 35 -21.65 -14.82 68.53
CA ALA A 35 -21.91 -14.98 69.96
C ALA A 35 -20.59 -15.13 70.75
N ARG A 36 -20.14 -14.04 71.38
CA ARG A 36 -19.16 -14.00 72.49
C ARG A 36 -17.93 -14.92 72.34
N GLY A 37 -16.93 -14.45 71.61
CA GLY A 37 -15.51 -14.81 71.82
C GLY A 37 -15.18 -16.31 71.89
N HIS A 38 -15.15 -17.00 70.74
CA HIS A 38 -14.14 -17.98 70.32
C HIS A 38 -14.65 -18.76 69.09
N GLY A 39 -13.86 -18.81 68.01
CA GLY A 39 -13.98 -19.81 66.93
C GLY A 39 -15.08 -19.60 65.89
N HIS A 40 -14.82 -20.01 64.64
CA HIS A 40 -15.86 -20.22 63.64
C HIS A 40 -16.88 -21.24 64.20
N ALA A 41 -18.16 -20.88 64.25
CA ALA A 41 -19.20 -21.84 64.59
C ALA A 41 -19.35 -22.84 63.43
N ASP A 42 -19.01 -24.10 63.68
CA ASP A 42 -19.24 -25.18 62.72
C ASP A 42 -20.74 -25.30 62.43
N MET A 43 -21.09 -25.41 61.14
CA MET A 43 -22.49 -25.55 60.67
C MET A 43 -23.24 -26.72 61.33
N VAL A 44 -22.51 -27.67 61.91
CA VAL A 44 -23.03 -28.79 62.69
C VAL A 44 -23.81 -28.29 63.92
N HIS A 45 -23.30 -27.29 64.64
CA HIS A 45 -23.94 -26.76 65.84
C HIS A 45 -25.20 -25.94 65.52
N CYS A 46 -25.21 -25.22 64.40
CA CYS A 46 -26.40 -24.52 63.93
C CYS A 46 -27.51 -25.49 63.48
N ARG A 47 -27.14 -26.67 62.97
CA ARG A 47 -28.11 -27.69 62.57
C ARG A 47 -28.87 -28.30 63.75
N GLU A 48 -28.23 -28.44 64.91
CA GLU A 48 -28.87 -28.97 66.13
C GLU A 48 -29.97 -28.05 66.68
N ARG A 49 -29.99 -26.79 66.28
CA ARG A 49 -31.00 -25.79 66.69
C ARG A 49 -32.23 -25.75 65.80
N LEU A 50 -32.29 -26.55 64.73
CA LEU A 50 -33.41 -26.60 63.79
C LEU A 50 -34.52 -27.52 64.29
N SER A 51 -35.77 -27.17 64.00
CA SER A 51 -36.90 -28.09 64.14
C SER A 51 -36.90 -29.16 63.05
N ASP A 52 -37.61 -30.28 63.27
CA ASP A 52 -37.64 -31.41 62.33
C ASP A 52 -38.12 -31.04 60.92
N SER A 53 -39.05 -30.08 60.79
CA SER A 53 -39.49 -29.60 59.47
C SER A 53 -38.44 -28.75 58.76
N GLU A 54 -37.72 -27.91 59.51
CA GLU A 54 -36.68 -27.04 58.95
C GLU A 54 -35.44 -27.86 58.56
N SER A 55 -35.12 -28.89 59.35
CA SER A 55 -34.03 -29.83 59.08
C SER A 55 -34.24 -30.61 57.77
N LYS A 56 -35.49 -31.03 57.48
CA LYS A 56 -35.84 -31.69 56.21
C LYS A 56 -35.67 -30.77 55.00
N VAL A 57 -36.11 -29.52 55.11
CA VAL A 57 -35.96 -28.50 54.05
C VAL A 57 -34.48 -28.21 53.81
N PHE A 58 -33.70 -27.99 54.88
CA PHE A 58 -32.26 -27.80 54.78
C PHE A 58 -31.56 -28.99 54.10
N LEU A 59 -31.90 -30.22 54.47
CA LEU A 59 -31.29 -31.41 53.88
C LEU A 59 -31.60 -31.56 52.39
N ALA A 60 -32.83 -31.26 51.96
CA ALA A 60 -33.20 -31.29 50.55
C ALA A 60 -32.36 -30.30 49.74
N PHE A 61 -32.27 -29.04 50.19
CA PHE A 61 -31.42 -28.05 49.53
C PHE A 61 -29.94 -28.41 49.60
N PHE A 62 -29.46 -29.00 50.70
CA PHE A 62 -28.07 -29.43 50.84
C PHE A 62 -27.68 -30.50 49.80
N LEU A 63 -28.56 -31.48 49.56
CA LEU A 63 -28.35 -32.51 48.55
C LEU A 63 -28.36 -31.94 47.12
N GLU A 64 -29.25 -30.97 46.85
CA GLU A 64 -29.39 -30.33 45.53
C GLU A 64 -28.45 -29.12 45.31
N THR A 65 -27.69 -28.70 46.32
CA THR A 65 -26.83 -27.49 46.20
C THR A 65 -25.80 -27.61 45.08
N ASN A 66 -25.23 -28.80 44.87
CA ASN A 66 -24.24 -29.02 43.81
C ASN A 66 -24.84 -28.89 42.41
N THR A 67 -26.04 -29.44 42.19
CA THR A 67 -26.72 -29.35 40.89
C THR A 67 -27.17 -27.92 40.61
N LEU A 68 -27.70 -27.21 41.61
CA LEU A 68 -28.04 -25.79 41.52
C LEU A 68 -26.80 -24.92 41.23
N CYS A 69 -25.67 -25.20 41.87
CA CYS A 69 -24.43 -24.46 41.63
C CYS A 69 -23.95 -24.61 40.17
N HIS A 70 -23.95 -25.84 39.64
CA HIS A 70 -23.58 -26.07 38.24
C HIS A 70 -24.53 -25.41 37.25
N GLN A 71 -25.85 -25.41 37.53
CA GLN A 71 -26.82 -24.70 36.70
C GLN A 71 -26.60 -23.19 36.71
N LEU A 72 -26.38 -22.58 37.88
CA LEU A 72 -26.11 -21.16 38.02
C LEU A 72 -24.77 -20.76 37.37
N GLN A 73 -23.74 -21.60 37.47
CA GLN A 73 -22.47 -21.40 36.78
C GLN A 73 -22.65 -21.46 35.26
N ALA A 74 -23.44 -22.41 34.75
CA ALA A 74 -23.74 -22.52 33.32
C ALA A 74 -24.52 -21.29 32.82
N GLU A 75 -25.50 -20.80 33.57
CA GLU A 75 -26.22 -19.57 33.21
C GLU A 75 -25.36 -18.32 33.27
N ALA A 76 -24.51 -18.20 34.29
CA ALA A 76 -23.57 -17.08 34.40
C ALA A 76 -22.60 -17.08 33.23
N PHE A 77 -22.05 -18.24 32.87
CA PHE A 77 -21.19 -18.44 31.72
C PHE A 77 -21.91 -18.13 30.40
N LYS A 78 -23.16 -18.56 30.25
CA LYS A 78 -23.98 -18.24 29.08
C LYS A 78 -24.17 -16.73 28.94
N ARG A 79 -24.57 -16.03 30.00
CA ARG A 79 -24.78 -14.56 29.98
C ARG A 79 -23.48 -13.79 29.72
N SER A 80 -22.34 -14.24 30.24
CA SER A 80 -21.05 -13.61 29.94
C SER A 80 -20.65 -13.82 28.48
N THR A 81 -20.88 -15.01 27.94
CA THR A 81 -20.57 -15.35 26.55
C THR A 81 -21.46 -14.56 25.59
N GLU A 82 -22.77 -14.48 25.85
CA GLU A 82 -23.70 -13.67 25.05
C GLU A 82 -23.31 -12.19 25.04
N ARG A 83 -22.91 -11.64 26.19
CA ARG A 83 -22.40 -10.26 26.27
C ARG A 83 -21.14 -10.09 25.41
N LEU A 84 -20.17 -10.99 25.54
CA LEU A 84 -18.92 -10.94 24.77
C LEU A 84 -19.18 -11.06 23.26
N VAL A 85 -20.04 -11.97 22.84
CA VAL A 85 -20.40 -12.16 21.42
C VAL A 85 -21.11 -10.92 20.87
N ASN A 86 -22.03 -10.33 21.65
CA ASN A 86 -22.72 -9.11 21.24
C ASN A 86 -21.77 -7.91 21.13
N ASP A 87 -20.83 -7.76 22.06
CA ASP A 87 -19.84 -6.69 22.03
C ASP A 87 -18.84 -6.90 20.88
N LEU A 88 -18.40 -8.14 20.64
CA LEU A 88 -17.56 -8.48 19.49
C LEU A 88 -18.29 -8.20 18.17
N THR A 89 -19.57 -8.56 18.07
CA THR A 89 -20.40 -8.29 16.88
C THR A 89 -20.56 -6.79 16.64
N ARG A 90 -20.79 -6.00 17.70
CA ARG A 90 -20.87 -4.54 17.59
C ARG A 90 -19.53 -3.93 17.17
N SER A 91 -18.43 -4.42 17.73
CA SER A 91 -17.07 -3.99 17.39
C SER A 91 -16.73 -4.32 15.93
N ALA A 92 -17.03 -5.54 15.48
CA ALA A 92 -16.83 -5.97 14.09
C ALA A 92 -17.64 -5.12 13.11
N ARG A 93 -18.91 -4.81 13.43
CA ARG A 93 -19.74 -3.92 12.60
C ARG A 93 -19.16 -2.51 12.52
N SER A 94 -18.73 -1.94 13.64
CA SER A 94 -18.10 -0.62 13.66
C SER A 94 -16.77 -0.59 12.89
N ALA A 95 -15.98 -1.67 12.96
CA ALA A 95 -14.77 -1.81 12.16
C ALA A 95 -15.08 -1.89 10.66
N HIS A 96 -16.13 -2.62 10.27
CA HIS A 96 -16.59 -2.71 8.89
C HIS A 96 -17.03 -1.36 8.33
N GLU A 97 -17.86 -0.60 9.06
CA GLU A 97 -18.28 0.75 8.66
C GLU A 97 -17.08 1.71 8.49
N LYS A 98 -16.06 1.59 9.35
CA LYS A 98 -14.82 2.37 9.20
C LYS A 98 -14.01 1.96 7.98
N LEU A 99 -13.97 0.67 7.65
CA LEU A 99 -13.28 0.17 6.46
C LEU A 99 -14.00 0.64 5.19
N GLU A 100 -15.33 0.61 5.16
CA GLU A 100 -16.12 1.13 4.05
C GLU A 100 -15.90 2.64 3.84
N ALA A 101 -15.84 3.42 4.93
CA ALA A 101 -15.50 4.84 4.87
C ALA A 101 -14.06 5.09 4.39
N ILE A 102 -13.11 4.19 4.69
CA ILE A 102 -11.74 4.26 4.19
C ILE A 102 -11.70 3.94 2.70
N GLU A 103 -12.44 2.93 2.25
CA GLU A 103 -12.55 2.54 0.84
C GLU A 103 -13.13 3.68 0.00
N GLU A 104 -14.23 4.29 0.42
CA GLU A 104 -14.84 5.45 -0.26
C GLU A 104 -13.84 6.63 -0.38
N ARG A 105 -13.11 6.92 0.70
CA ARG A 105 -12.08 7.98 0.69
C ARG A 105 -10.91 7.63 -0.22
N SER A 106 -10.49 6.36 -0.23
CA SER A 106 -9.42 5.87 -1.11
C SER A 106 -9.80 6.01 -2.58
N GLU A 107 -11.04 5.69 -2.94
CA GLU A 107 -11.54 5.84 -4.30
C GLU A 107 -11.58 7.33 -4.72
N LYS A 108 -12.00 8.22 -3.82
CA LYS A 108 -11.96 9.66 -4.07
C LYS A 108 -10.52 10.16 -4.30
N ILE A 109 -9.57 9.72 -3.47
CA ILE A 109 -8.15 10.05 -3.63
C ILE A 109 -7.62 9.53 -4.97
N MET A 110 -8.02 8.34 -5.39
CA MET A 110 -7.63 7.78 -6.69
C MET A 110 -8.13 8.64 -7.85
N ARG A 111 -9.40 9.06 -7.80
CA ARG A 111 -9.99 9.97 -8.81
C ARG A 111 -9.28 11.33 -8.84
N ASP A 112 -8.97 11.90 -7.67
CA ASP A 112 -8.23 13.15 -7.56
C ASP A 112 -6.79 13.01 -8.08
N SER A 113 -6.12 11.90 -7.80
CA SER A 113 -4.78 11.57 -8.32
C SER A 113 -4.78 11.43 -9.84
N ASP A 114 -5.80 10.78 -10.43
CA ASP A 114 -5.93 10.68 -11.89
C ASP A 114 -6.21 12.03 -12.54
N HIS A 115 -6.95 12.91 -11.87
CA HIS A 115 -7.11 14.29 -12.31
C HIS A 115 -5.76 15.02 -12.29
N LEU A 116 -5.01 14.94 -11.18
CA LEU A 116 -3.68 15.54 -11.06
C LEU A 116 -2.71 15.03 -12.14
N ARG A 117 -2.72 13.73 -12.44
CA ARG A 117 -1.88 13.14 -13.49
C ARG A 117 -2.21 13.71 -14.86
N ARG A 118 -3.50 13.87 -15.18
CA ARG A 118 -3.94 14.52 -16.43
C ARG A 118 -3.56 16.00 -16.48
N SER A 119 -3.72 16.73 -15.37
CA SER A 119 -3.27 18.13 -15.27
C SER A 119 -1.76 18.26 -15.46
N LEU A 120 -0.96 17.41 -14.83
CA LEU A 120 0.50 17.37 -15.01
C LEU A 120 0.88 17.08 -16.47
N SER A 121 0.22 16.14 -17.13
CA SER A 121 0.45 15.85 -18.55
C SER A 121 0.13 17.06 -19.44
N SER A 122 -0.93 17.81 -19.14
CA SER A 122 -1.28 19.04 -19.85
C SER A 122 -0.22 20.12 -19.66
N ILE A 123 0.23 20.33 -18.42
CA ILE A 123 1.30 21.29 -18.09
C ILE A 123 2.60 20.91 -18.79
N MET A 124 2.95 19.63 -18.85
CA MET A 124 4.12 19.16 -19.60
C MET A 124 4.02 19.51 -21.09
N SER A 125 2.88 19.24 -21.73
CA SER A 125 2.65 19.61 -23.13
C SER A 125 2.72 21.13 -23.33
N GLN A 126 2.13 21.93 -22.43
CA GLN A 126 2.24 23.39 -22.49
C GLN A 126 3.68 23.88 -22.33
N THR A 127 4.47 23.23 -21.47
CA THR A 127 5.89 23.56 -21.24
C THR A 127 6.72 23.26 -22.48
N GLU A 128 6.45 22.14 -23.17
CA GLU A 128 7.09 21.78 -24.44
C GLU A 128 6.72 22.76 -25.56
N HIS A 129 5.44 23.14 -25.65
CA HIS A 129 5.00 24.21 -26.56
C HIS A 129 5.66 25.56 -26.25
N LEU A 130 5.86 25.90 -24.97
CA LEU A 130 6.53 27.12 -24.58
C LEU A 130 8.03 27.09 -24.93
N ALA A 131 8.68 25.94 -24.76
CA ALA A 131 10.09 25.77 -25.13
C ALA A 131 10.30 25.94 -26.64
N THR A 132 9.45 25.29 -27.45
CA THR A 132 9.49 25.44 -28.92
C THR A 132 9.19 26.86 -29.37
N ALA A 133 8.19 27.53 -28.78
CA ALA A 133 7.89 28.94 -29.06
C ALA A 133 9.04 29.86 -28.64
N SER A 134 9.72 29.57 -27.53
CA SER A 134 10.89 30.32 -27.09
C SER A 134 12.09 30.15 -28.02
N GLU A 135 12.27 28.98 -28.62
CA GLU A 135 13.32 28.72 -29.61
C GLU A 135 13.03 29.46 -30.92
N ASP A 136 11.78 29.47 -31.40
CA ASP A 136 11.38 30.27 -32.56
C ASP A 136 11.56 31.78 -32.31
N ALA A 137 11.18 32.26 -31.12
CA ALA A 137 11.42 33.65 -30.73
C ALA A 137 12.92 34.00 -30.71
N ARG A 138 13.76 33.08 -30.22
CA ARG A 138 15.23 33.25 -30.24
C ARG A 138 15.76 33.32 -31.66
N ALA A 139 15.29 32.48 -32.57
CA ALA A 139 15.66 32.51 -33.98
C ALA A 139 15.26 33.85 -34.63
N ARG A 140 14.03 34.32 -34.39
CA ARG A 140 13.55 35.63 -34.87
C ARG A 140 14.37 36.79 -34.33
N ILE A 141 14.78 36.76 -33.05
CA ILE A 141 15.64 37.78 -32.47
C ILE A 141 17.02 37.78 -33.14
N GLY A 142 17.58 36.59 -33.43
CA GLY A 142 18.82 36.46 -34.21
C GLY A 142 18.72 37.11 -35.59
N ASP A 143 17.66 36.80 -36.33
CA ASP A 143 17.38 37.40 -37.64
C ASP A 143 17.25 38.93 -37.59
N VAL A 144 16.59 39.47 -36.56
CA VAL A 144 16.45 40.91 -36.36
C VAL A 144 17.78 41.56 -36.03
N LEU A 145 18.62 40.91 -35.21
CA LEU A 145 19.97 41.39 -34.89
C LEU A 145 20.84 41.44 -36.15
N ASP A 146 20.82 40.39 -36.97
CA ASP A 146 21.57 40.36 -38.24
C ASP A 146 21.11 41.45 -39.22
N ARG A 147 19.78 41.63 -39.34
CA ARG A 147 19.21 42.74 -40.14
C ARG A 147 19.63 44.10 -39.60
N SER A 148 19.64 44.27 -38.28
CA SER A 148 20.05 45.54 -37.65
C SER A 148 21.53 45.85 -37.90
N ALA A 149 22.40 44.85 -37.87
CA ALA A 149 23.82 44.99 -38.19
C ALA A 149 24.02 45.38 -39.66
N ALA A 150 23.30 44.73 -40.57
CA ALA A 150 23.34 45.08 -41.99
C ALA A 150 22.85 46.52 -42.26
N ILE A 151 21.79 46.96 -41.58
CA ILE A 151 21.29 48.35 -41.67
C ILE A 151 22.33 49.33 -41.12
N PHE A 152 23.01 49.00 -40.01
CA PHE A 152 24.05 49.84 -39.42
C PHE A 152 25.24 50.05 -40.37
N GLU A 153 25.74 48.99 -41.01
CA GLU A 153 26.80 49.12 -42.01
C GLU A 153 26.35 49.92 -43.23
N ARG A 154 25.10 49.74 -43.68
CA ARG A 154 24.53 50.54 -44.78
C ARG A 154 24.41 52.02 -44.42
N SER A 155 23.98 52.32 -43.18
CA SER A 155 23.95 53.67 -42.61
C SER A 155 25.33 54.32 -42.61
N LYS A 156 26.37 53.58 -42.22
CA LYS A 156 27.77 54.05 -42.24
C LYS A 156 28.24 54.38 -43.66
N GLY A 157 27.89 53.55 -44.64
CA GLY A 157 28.16 53.81 -46.06
C GLY A 157 27.46 55.08 -46.57
N ILE A 158 26.20 55.31 -46.18
CA ILE A 158 25.46 56.53 -46.53
C ILE A 158 26.10 57.76 -45.89
N ALA A 159 26.53 57.67 -44.63
CA ALA A 159 27.21 58.76 -43.93
C ALA A 159 28.54 59.14 -44.63
N ALA A 160 29.31 58.14 -45.07
CA ALA A 160 30.54 58.38 -45.85
C ALA A 160 30.23 59.08 -47.19
N ALA A 161 29.22 58.60 -47.92
CA ALA A 161 28.79 59.21 -49.18
C ALA A 161 28.29 60.67 -48.99
N GLN A 162 27.57 60.96 -47.89
CA GLN A 162 27.16 62.33 -47.56
C GLN A 162 28.36 63.24 -47.24
N ALA A 163 29.40 62.73 -46.58
CA ALA A 163 30.62 63.48 -46.31
C ALA A 163 31.37 63.81 -47.61
N GLU A 164 31.48 62.85 -48.53
CA GLU A 164 32.09 63.03 -49.84
C GLU A 164 31.31 64.06 -50.69
N LEU A 165 29.98 63.96 -50.72
CA LEU A 165 29.12 64.95 -51.40
C LEU A 165 29.28 66.36 -50.82
N ARG A 166 29.38 66.51 -49.49
CA ARG A 166 29.66 67.82 -48.87
C ARG A 166 31.02 68.37 -49.28
N GLY A 167 32.04 67.51 -49.37
CA GLY A 167 33.35 67.87 -49.90
C GLY A 167 33.29 68.33 -51.35
N GLY A 168 32.60 67.57 -52.21
CA GLY A 168 32.38 67.92 -53.62
C GLY A 168 31.60 69.22 -53.81
N GLN A 169 30.58 69.47 -52.99
CA GLN A 169 29.84 70.75 -53.01
C GLN A 169 30.72 71.93 -52.60
N ALA A 170 31.61 71.75 -51.61
CA ALA A 170 32.55 72.79 -51.20
C ALA A 170 33.56 73.10 -52.33
N ALA A 171 34.12 72.07 -52.96
CA ALA A 171 35.03 72.21 -54.11
C ALA A 171 34.34 72.89 -55.31
N MET A 172 33.11 72.49 -55.63
CA MET A 172 32.32 73.14 -56.68
C MET A 172 32.05 74.62 -56.38
N ARG A 173 31.81 74.98 -55.11
CA ARG A 173 31.59 76.36 -54.70
C ARG A 173 32.86 77.22 -54.84
N GLU A 174 34.03 76.63 -54.59
CA GLU A 174 35.33 77.28 -54.78
C GLU A 174 35.67 77.48 -56.27
N GLU A 175 35.47 76.46 -57.10
CA GLU A 175 35.57 76.54 -58.57
C GLU A 175 34.61 77.60 -59.14
N LEU A 176 33.37 77.63 -58.67
CA LEU A 176 32.38 78.62 -59.11
C LEU A 176 32.79 80.04 -58.69
N ALA A 177 33.33 80.23 -57.48
CA ALA A 177 33.83 81.52 -57.01
C ALA A 177 35.05 81.99 -57.83
N ALA A 178 35.97 81.07 -58.17
CA ALA A 178 37.11 81.35 -59.04
C ALA A 178 36.66 81.72 -60.46
N GLY A 179 35.70 80.98 -61.02
CA GLY A 179 35.09 81.30 -62.31
C GLY A 179 34.38 82.66 -62.31
N MET A 180 33.68 83.00 -61.22
CA MET A 180 33.05 84.32 -61.07
C MET A 180 34.07 85.46 -61.03
N ALA A 181 35.18 85.27 -60.30
CA ALA A 181 36.26 86.25 -60.27
C ALA A 181 36.91 86.46 -61.65
N GLN A 182 37.04 85.38 -62.43
CA GLN A 182 37.55 85.44 -63.80
C GLN A 182 36.58 86.19 -64.73
N VAL A 183 35.27 85.92 -64.62
CA VAL A 183 34.23 86.63 -65.38
C VAL A 183 34.19 88.11 -65.02
N GLU A 184 34.31 88.46 -63.74
CA GLU A 184 34.36 89.86 -63.29
C GLU A 184 35.59 90.59 -63.83
N ALA A 185 36.75 89.93 -63.87
CA ALA A 185 37.96 90.47 -64.49
C ALA A 185 37.79 90.69 -66.01
N SER A 186 37.16 89.74 -66.71
CA SER A 186 36.81 89.89 -68.13
C SER A 186 35.79 91.02 -68.36
N TYR A 187 34.80 91.17 -67.49
CA TYR A 187 33.82 92.28 -67.56
C TYR A 187 34.48 93.64 -67.35
N ARG A 188 35.47 93.74 -66.45
CA ARG A 188 36.25 94.97 -66.22
C ARG A 188 37.08 95.34 -67.47
N SER A 189 37.72 94.35 -68.11
CA SER A 189 38.44 94.53 -69.38
C SER A 189 37.53 94.98 -70.52
N ILE A 190 36.32 94.39 -70.62
CA ILE A 190 35.32 94.78 -71.61
C ILE A 190 34.81 96.21 -71.33
N GLY A 191 34.64 96.59 -70.07
CA GLY A 191 34.28 97.96 -69.67
C GLY A 191 35.32 98.99 -70.09
N GLU A 192 36.60 98.66 -69.99
CA GLU A 192 37.72 99.51 -70.46
C GLU A 192 37.80 99.59 -72.00
N GLU A 193 37.49 98.50 -72.71
CA GLU A 193 37.36 98.52 -74.18
C GLU A 193 36.12 99.31 -74.66
N MET A 194 34.98 99.18 -73.97
CA MET A 194 33.77 99.94 -74.27
C MET A 194 33.97 101.45 -74.06
N GLY A 195 34.83 101.83 -73.10
CA GLY A 195 35.28 103.21 -72.90
C GLY A 195 36.09 103.76 -74.08
N ARG A 196 36.92 102.94 -74.73
CA ARG A 196 37.66 103.30 -75.95
C ARG A 196 36.73 103.38 -77.18
N LEU A 197 35.77 102.46 -77.31
CA LEU A 197 34.76 102.49 -78.38
C LEU A 197 33.88 103.75 -78.33
N ARG A 198 33.57 104.25 -77.13
CA ARG A 198 32.80 105.50 -76.96
C ARG A 198 33.55 106.74 -77.47
N GLN A 199 34.88 106.68 -77.55
CA GLN A 199 35.72 107.75 -78.07
C GLN A 199 35.82 107.71 -79.61
N GLU A 200 35.72 106.52 -80.20
CA GLU A 200 35.66 106.31 -81.67
C GLU A 200 34.25 106.55 -82.25
N ALA A 201 33.19 106.45 -81.43
CA ALA A 201 31.80 106.70 -81.82
C ALA A 201 31.45 108.16 -82.19
N MET A 202 32.37 109.12 -82.04
CA MET A 202 32.20 110.48 -82.59
C MET A 202 32.40 110.57 -84.12
N GLY A 203 32.82 109.48 -84.79
CA GLY A 203 33.02 109.45 -86.26
C GLY A 203 31.85 108.89 -87.08
N ILE A 204 30.85 108.26 -86.45
CA ILE A 204 29.86 107.40 -87.12
C ILE A 204 28.53 108.15 -87.39
N GLU A 205 28.61 109.33 -88.02
CA GLU A 205 27.41 110.05 -88.49
C GLU A 205 27.16 109.82 -90.00
N ARG A 206 28.06 109.10 -90.70
CA ARG A 206 27.94 108.84 -92.14
C ARG A 206 27.47 107.44 -92.53
N GLU A 207 27.45 106.49 -91.60
CA GLU A 207 27.16 105.06 -91.90
C GLU A 207 25.73 104.63 -91.55
N VAL A 208 24.94 105.52 -90.94
CA VAL A 208 23.54 105.27 -90.52
C VAL A 208 22.58 105.04 -91.70
N ARG A 209 22.96 105.43 -92.93
CA ARG A 209 22.15 105.16 -94.14
C ARG A 209 22.28 103.73 -94.70
N ALA A 210 23.32 102.98 -94.32
CA ALA A 210 23.54 101.63 -94.86
C ALA A 210 22.90 100.52 -94.01
N VAL A 211 22.54 100.80 -92.76
CA VAL A 211 22.01 99.81 -91.81
C VAL A 211 20.50 99.59 -91.95
N GLY A 212 19.78 100.53 -92.58
CA GLY A 212 18.32 100.47 -92.76
C GLY A 212 17.84 99.25 -93.56
N ASP A 213 18.60 98.81 -94.55
CA ASP A 213 18.20 97.69 -95.43
C ASP A 213 18.53 96.30 -94.84
N ALA A 214 19.48 96.22 -93.90
CA ALA A 214 19.84 94.97 -93.22
C ALA A 214 18.91 94.61 -92.04
N MET A 215 18.16 95.60 -91.53
CA MET A 215 17.34 95.47 -90.32
C MET A 215 16.00 94.74 -90.58
N ALA A 216 15.47 94.80 -91.80
CA ALA A 216 14.21 94.15 -92.17
C ALA A 216 14.31 92.61 -92.25
N ALA A 217 15.47 92.07 -92.63
CA ALA A 217 15.68 90.62 -92.75
C ALA A 217 15.89 89.93 -91.38
N ARG A 218 16.47 90.63 -90.39
CA ARG A 218 16.72 90.11 -89.02
C ARG A 218 15.47 90.07 -88.13
N MET A 219 14.44 90.84 -88.47
CA MET A 219 13.18 90.91 -87.70
C MET A 219 12.36 89.61 -87.79
N VAL A 220 12.49 88.87 -88.89
CA VAL A 220 11.77 87.60 -89.13
C VAL A 220 12.41 86.44 -88.34
N ASP A 221 13.75 86.39 -88.27
CA ASP A 221 14.48 85.39 -87.48
C ASP A 221 14.30 85.57 -85.96
N LEU A 222 14.11 86.81 -85.50
CA LEU A 222 13.82 87.12 -84.09
C LEU A 222 12.42 86.70 -83.68
N GLN A 223 11.47 86.65 -84.61
CA GLN A 223 10.09 86.27 -84.32
C GLN A 223 9.94 84.74 -84.18
N SER A 224 10.63 83.95 -85.02
CA SER A 224 10.65 82.49 -84.84
C SER A 224 11.42 82.06 -83.59
N ALA A 225 12.52 82.76 -83.26
CA ALA A 225 13.26 82.52 -82.02
C ALA A 225 12.44 82.90 -80.76
N ALA A 226 11.56 83.90 -80.84
CA ALA A 226 10.66 84.28 -79.76
C ALA A 226 9.54 83.24 -79.52
N ASP A 227 9.01 82.63 -80.59
CA ASP A 227 7.99 81.57 -80.48
C ASP A 227 8.58 80.27 -79.90
N ASP A 228 9.81 79.91 -80.26
CA ASP A 228 10.52 78.75 -79.68
C ASP A 228 10.88 78.95 -78.19
N ILE A 229 11.24 80.18 -77.81
CA ILE A 229 11.47 80.54 -76.40
C ILE A 229 10.15 80.52 -75.61
N GLY A 230 9.03 80.94 -76.21
CA GLY A 230 7.69 80.85 -75.61
C GLY A 230 7.28 79.40 -75.30
N ALA A 231 7.51 78.48 -76.25
CA ALA A 231 7.21 77.06 -76.07
C ALA A 231 8.16 76.34 -75.09
N ALA A 232 9.42 76.78 -74.99
CA ALA A 232 10.38 76.26 -74.01
C ALA A 232 10.13 76.83 -72.59
N ALA A 233 9.80 78.10 -72.47
CA ALA A 233 9.45 78.74 -71.20
C ALA A 233 8.13 78.20 -70.63
N GLY A 234 7.12 77.93 -71.47
CA GLY A 234 5.87 77.29 -71.05
C GLY A 234 6.08 75.89 -70.45
N ARG A 235 6.89 75.05 -71.11
CA ARG A 235 7.25 73.71 -70.59
C ARG A 235 8.11 73.79 -69.33
N SER A 236 8.97 74.80 -69.20
CA SER A 236 9.76 75.02 -67.98
C SER A 236 8.91 75.47 -66.80
N LEU A 237 7.91 76.33 -67.02
CA LEU A 237 7.00 76.81 -65.98
C LEU A 237 6.10 75.67 -65.47
N GLU A 238 5.61 74.83 -66.38
CA GLU A 238 4.79 73.66 -66.05
C GLU A 238 5.57 72.62 -65.23
N ASN A 239 6.84 72.35 -65.60
CA ASN A 239 7.72 71.48 -64.84
C ASN A 239 8.09 72.05 -63.46
N GLN A 240 8.26 73.38 -63.33
CA GLN A 240 8.47 74.02 -62.02
C GLN A 240 7.23 73.95 -61.13
N MET A 241 6.03 74.02 -61.69
CA MET A 241 4.78 73.88 -60.94
C MET A 241 4.58 72.45 -60.43
N LEU A 242 4.93 71.44 -61.25
CA LEU A 242 4.90 70.02 -60.87
C LEU A 242 5.93 69.69 -59.76
N LEU A 243 7.10 70.34 -59.80
CA LEU A 243 8.11 70.23 -58.73
C LEU A 243 7.63 70.86 -57.42
N LEU A 244 6.97 72.02 -57.48
CA LEU A 244 6.41 72.67 -56.29
C LEU A 244 5.28 71.86 -55.66
N ASP A 245 4.42 71.24 -56.46
CA ASP A 245 3.38 70.31 -55.98
C ASP A 245 3.98 69.05 -55.35
N GLY A 246 5.04 68.49 -55.95
CA GLY A 246 5.79 67.37 -55.39
C GLY A 246 6.48 67.71 -54.07
N GLN A 247 7.06 68.90 -53.95
CA GLN A 247 7.69 69.38 -52.71
C GLN A 247 6.66 69.69 -51.61
N ALA A 248 5.49 70.23 -51.96
CA ALA A 248 4.40 70.46 -51.02
C ALA A 248 3.90 69.13 -50.42
N LYS A 249 3.68 68.11 -51.26
CA LYS A 249 3.29 66.76 -50.82
C LYS A 249 4.38 66.08 -49.97
N ALA A 250 5.66 66.29 -50.29
CA ALA A 250 6.77 65.79 -49.48
C ALA A 250 6.86 66.49 -48.10
N MET A 251 6.61 67.80 -48.04
CA MET A 251 6.53 68.54 -46.77
C MET A 251 5.34 68.10 -45.93
N GLU A 252 4.18 67.84 -46.54
CA GLU A 252 3.03 67.27 -45.84
C GLU A 252 3.35 65.89 -45.25
N GLY A 253 4.00 65.01 -46.03
CA GLY A 253 4.48 63.71 -45.56
C GLY A 253 5.51 63.81 -44.42
N LEU A 254 6.43 64.76 -44.48
CA LEU A 254 7.38 65.04 -43.39
C LEU A 254 6.68 65.53 -42.12
N ASN A 255 5.64 66.34 -42.25
CA ASN A 255 4.87 66.83 -41.11
C ASN A 255 4.07 65.70 -40.43
N HIS A 256 3.53 64.76 -41.22
CA HIS A 256 2.92 63.54 -40.71
C HIS A 256 3.93 62.62 -40.02
N LEU A 257 5.13 62.47 -40.59
CA LEU A 257 6.23 61.71 -39.96
C LEU A 257 6.65 62.33 -38.62
N TYR A 258 6.75 63.66 -38.55
CA TYR A 258 7.07 64.38 -37.33
C TYR A 258 5.98 64.20 -36.26
N SER A 259 4.70 64.27 -36.64
CA SER A 259 3.59 64.05 -35.69
C SER A 259 3.54 62.60 -35.19
N PHE A 260 3.77 61.61 -36.07
CA PHE A 260 3.90 60.20 -35.68
C PHE A 260 5.09 59.96 -34.75
N GLN A 261 6.25 60.58 -35.03
CA GLN A 261 7.43 60.46 -34.18
C GLN A 261 7.18 61.06 -32.79
N ALA A 262 6.53 62.23 -32.72
CA ALA A 262 6.17 62.87 -31.46
C ALA A 262 5.16 62.03 -30.65
N GLN A 263 4.16 61.45 -31.31
CA GLN A 263 3.18 60.57 -30.68
C GLN A 263 3.82 59.28 -30.16
N ALA A 264 4.69 58.64 -30.94
CA ALA A 264 5.41 57.43 -30.51
C ALA A 264 6.35 57.69 -29.32
N LEU A 265 6.99 58.87 -29.27
CA LEU A 265 7.82 59.29 -28.13
C LEU A 265 7.00 59.52 -26.86
N GLN A 266 5.78 60.06 -27.00
CA GLN A 266 4.87 60.26 -25.88
C GLN A 266 4.34 58.92 -25.33
N GLU A 267 3.94 58.01 -26.21
CA GLU A 267 3.51 56.65 -25.84
C GLU A 267 4.67 55.84 -25.23
N SER A 268 5.89 56.01 -25.74
CA SER A 268 7.10 55.42 -25.15
C SER A 268 7.39 55.96 -23.74
N ARG A 269 7.19 57.26 -23.49
CA ARG A 269 7.32 57.83 -22.15
C ARG A 269 6.28 57.30 -21.17
N GLU A 270 5.02 57.19 -21.58
CA GLU A 270 3.97 56.64 -20.74
C GLU A 270 4.21 55.16 -20.40
N THR A 271 4.67 54.37 -21.37
CA THR A 271 5.00 52.96 -21.15
C THR A 271 6.21 52.80 -20.23
N ILE A 272 7.24 53.65 -20.37
CA ILE A 272 8.40 53.66 -19.44
C ILE A 272 7.97 54.06 -18.02
N GLN A 273 7.07 55.04 -17.86
CA GLN A 273 6.54 55.41 -16.55
C GLN A 273 5.73 54.27 -15.92
N LYS A 274 4.88 53.60 -16.69
CA LYS A 274 4.12 52.43 -16.22
C LYS A 274 5.06 51.29 -15.84
N LEU A 275 6.13 51.06 -16.61
CA LEU A 275 7.13 50.03 -16.31
C LEU A 275 7.94 50.36 -15.04
N ALA A 276 8.28 51.63 -14.82
CA ALA A 276 8.95 52.08 -13.60
C ALA A 276 8.07 51.92 -12.35
N GLN A 277 6.77 52.26 -12.45
CA GLN A 277 5.80 52.03 -11.38
C GLN A 277 5.61 50.53 -11.10
N PHE A 278 5.49 49.71 -12.16
CA PHE A 278 5.37 48.26 -12.03
C PHE A 278 6.63 47.64 -11.41
N GLY A 279 7.81 48.15 -11.76
CA GLY A 279 9.09 47.74 -11.17
C GLY A 279 9.18 48.04 -9.67
N GLN A 280 8.78 49.23 -9.24
CA GLN A 280 8.72 49.58 -7.81
C GLN A 280 7.73 48.68 -7.05
N GLN A 281 6.54 48.45 -7.62
CA GLN A 281 5.52 47.62 -6.99
C GLN A 281 5.95 46.15 -6.87
N GLN A 282 6.62 45.61 -7.90
CA GLN A 282 7.25 44.28 -7.85
C GLN A 282 8.35 44.20 -6.80
N GLN A 283 9.15 45.26 -6.64
CA GLN A 283 10.25 45.28 -5.67
C GLN A 283 9.75 45.33 -4.22
N GLU A 284 8.66 46.07 -3.96
CA GLU A 284 7.97 46.05 -2.66
C GLU A 284 7.29 44.70 -2.38
N GLU A 285 6.66 44.08 -3.39
CA GLU A 285 6.05 42.76 -3.24
C GLU A 285 7.12 41.68 -2.94
N LEU A 286 8.27 41.73 -3.61
CA LEU A 286 9.39 40.82 -3.35
C LEU A 286 9.95 40.97 -1.93
N LEU A 287 10.11 42.21 -1.44
CA LEU A 287 10.52 42.44 -0.05
C LEU A 287 9.50 41.88 0.95
N SER A 288 8.21 42.05 0.68
CA SER A 288 7.14 41.49 1.53
C SER A 288 7.14 39.96 1.54
N ARG A 289 7.35 39.32 0.37
CA ARG A 289 7.45 37.86 0.27
C ARG A 289 8.71 37.32 0.93
N GLN A 290 9.83 38.04 0.81
CA GLN A 290 11.08 37.65 1.45
C GLN A 290 10.95 37.68 2.98
N GLU A 291 10.23 38.65 3.55
CA GLU A 291 9.94 38.71 4.98
C GLU A 291 9.00 37.58 5.43
N GLN A 292 7.97 37.26 4.64
CA GLN A 292 7.09 36.11 4.91
C GLN A 292 7.87 34.78 4.88
N ILE A 293 8.79 34.62 3.92
CA ILE A 293 9.65 33.43 3.84
C ILE A 293 10.59 33.37 5.05
N ARG A 294 11.12 34.51 5.51
CA ARG A 294 11.99 34.56 6.69
C ARG A 294 11.24 34.12 7.95
N HIS A 295 10.03 34.63 8.16
CA HIS A 295 9.16 34.18 9.25
C HIS A 295 8.83 32.69 9.17
N ALA A 296 8.45 32.19 7.99
CA ALA A 296 8.17 30.77 7.79
C ALA A 296 9.42 29.90 8.02
N HIS A 297 10.60 30.39 7.66
CA HIS A 297 11.86 29.69 7.87
C HIS A 297 12.24 29.64 9.36
N ASP A 298 12.08 30.73 10.10
CA ASP A 298 12.30 30.77 11.55
C ASP A 298 11.32 29.87 12.31
N ASP A 299 10.05 29.84 11.90
CA ASP A 299 9.05 28.94 12.47
C ASP A 299 9.37 27.47 12.15
N LEU A 300 9.83 27.18 10.93
CA LEU A 300 10.30 25.85 10.57
C LEU A 300 11.53 25.44 11.38
N MET A 301 12.45 26.38 11.63
CA MET A 301 13.66 26.13 12.42
C MET A 301 13.29 25.78 13.87
N LYS A 302 12.42 26.57 14.51
CA LYS A 302 11.91 26.27 15.87
C LYS A 302 11.16 24.95 15.93
N ASN A 303 10.33 24.66 14.92
CA ASN A 303 9.65 23.36 14.83
C ASN A 303 10.65 22.22 14.64
N SER A 304 11.70 22.41 13.85
CA SER A 304 12.74 21.39 13.67
C SER A 304 13.54 21.14 14.94
N GLU A 305 13.83 22.18 15.73
CA GLU A 305 14.53 22.07 17.01
C GLU A 305 13.70 21.28 18.03
N SER A 306 12.41 21.61 18.17
CA SER A 306 11.50 20.85 19.04
C SER A 306 11.28 19.41 18.58
N ILE A 307 11.29 19.14 17.27
CA ILE A 307 11.24 17.77 16.72
C ILE A 307 12.54 17.02 17.01
N LEU A 308 13.70 17.67 16.91
CA LEU A 308 14.99 17.06 17.24
C LEU A 308 15.07 16.70 18.72
N GLU A 309 14.66 17.61 19.61
CA GLU A 309 14.57 17.34 21.05
C GLU A 309 13.63 16.16 21.33
N ALA A 310 12.45 16.13 20.70
CA ALA A 310 11.53 15.00 20.80
C ALA A 310 12.15 13.69 20.25
N GLN A 311 12.91 13.75 19.14
CA GLN A 311 13.60 12.58 18.59
C GLN A 311 14.72 12.06 19.51
N GLU A 312 15.44 12.93 20.20
CA GLU A 312 16.43 12.54 21.21
C GLU A 312 15.74 11.84 22.39
N GLU A 313 14.63 12.38 22.88
CA GLU A 313 13.81 11.73 23.92
C GLU A 313 13.25 10.38 23.45
N PHE A 314 12.79 10.29 22.19
CA PHE A 314 12.31 9.03 21.61
C PHE A 314 13.42 8.02 21.43
N ARG A 315 14.64 8.42 21.02
CA ARG A 315 15.79 7.53 20.93
C ARG A 315 16.20 7.02 22.31
N ALA A 316 16.23 7.88 23.33
CA ALA A 316 16.51 7.47 24.70
C ALA A 316 15.46 6.47 25.22
N LYS A 317 14.17 6.73 24.95
CA LYS A 317 13.08 5.79 25.27
C LYS A 317 13.19 4.48 24.48
N GLN A 318 13.50 4.52 23.18
CA GLN A 318 13.71 3.31 22.37
C GLN A 318 14.90 2.50 22.87
N ALA A 319 16.04 3.13 23.19
CA ALA A 319 17.20 2.45 23.76
C ALA A 319 16.85 1.76 25.08
N SER A 320 16.04 2.41 25.94
CA SER A 320 15.55 1.79 27.18
C SER A 320 14.59 0.62 26.94
N ILE A 321 13.75 0.69 25.90
CA ILE A 321 12.83 -0.38 25.51
C ILE A 321 13.60 -1.56 24.92
N PHE A 322 14.58 -1.33 24.06
CA PHE A 322 15.42 -2.40 23.50
C PHE A 322 16.24 -3.09 24.59
N ALA A 323 16.78 -2.35 25.56
CA ALA A 323 17.46 -2.95 26.71
C ALA A 323 16.51 -3.79 27.59
N ALA A 324 15.25 -3.40 27.74
CA ALA A 324 14.25 -4.19 28.44
C ALA A 324 13.83 -5.44 27.64
N LEU A 325 13.72 -5.32 26.31
CA LEU A 325 13.36 -6.41 25.41
C LEU A 325 14.46 -7.47 25.33
N ASP A 326 15.73 -7.05 25.32
CA ASP A 326 16.87 -7.96 25.37
C ASP A 326 16.90 -8.76 26.69
N LYS A 327 16.64 -8.10 27.82
CA LYS A 327 16.48 -8.78 29.12
C LYS A 327 15.30 -9.76 29.13
N LEU A 328 14.19 -9.40 28.51
CA LEU A 328 13.03 -10.28 28.35
C LEU A 328 13.38 -11.49 27.47
N TYR A 329 14.17 -11.30 26.41
CA TYR A 329 14.59 -12.37 25.52
C TYR A 329 15.52 -13.36 26.23
N VAL A 330 16.51 -12.86 27.00
CA VAL A 330 17.38 -13.70 27.83
C VAL A 330 16.57 -14.49 28.86
N LEU A 331 15.61 -13.85 29.52
CA LEU A 331 14.73 -14.50 30.49
C LEU A 331 13.83 -15.56 29.83
N HIS A 332 13.21 -15.25 28.70
CA HIS A 332 12.36 -16.18 27.97
C HIS A 332 13.16 -17.38 27.45
N ASN A 333 14.40 -17.17 27.00
CA ASN A 333 15.31 -18.24 26.61
C ASN A 333 15.67 -19.14 27.80
N ALA A 334 15.99 -18.55 28.96
CA ALA A 334 16.25 -19.31 30.18
C ALA A 334 15.03 -20.15 30.60
N VAL A 335 13.83 -19.57 30.61
CA VAL A 335 12.58 -20.27 30.94
C VAL A 335 12.26 -21.40 29.96
N LEU A 336 12.46 -21.19 28.65
CA LEU A 336 12.23 -22.23 27.65
C LEU A 336 13.19 -23.40 27.82
N VAL A 337 14.47 -23.14 28.11
CA VAL A 337 15.48 -24.18 28.36
C VAL A 337 15.14 -24.96 29.63
N GLU A 338 14.75 -24.30 30.71
CA GLU A 338 14.30 -24.94 31.94
C GLU A 338 13.05 -25.82 31.71
N SER A 339 12.07 -25.33 30.95
CA SER A 339 10.86 -26.10 30.65
C SER A 339 11.13 -27.36 29.80
N ARG A 340 12.14 -27.31 28.93
CA ARG A 340 12.53 -28.45 28.07
C ARG A 340 13.16 -29.57 28.89
N PHE A 341 14.01 -29.21 29.85
CA PHE A 341 14.66 -30.16 30.75
C PHE A 341 13.62 -30.96 31.57
N ILE A 342 12.62 -30.26 32.12
CA ILE A 342 11.54 -30.87 32.91
C ILE A 342 10.73 -31.88 32.06
N LYS A 343 10.35 -31.51 30.82
CA LYS A 343 9.59 -32.41 29.93
C LYS A 343 10.38 -33.65 29.52
N ALA A 344 11.68 -33.50 29.25
CA ALA A 344 12.55 -34.64 28.91
C ALA A 344 12.70 -35.60 30.11
N PHE A 345 12.87 -35.06 31.32
CA PHE A 345 12.97 -35.86 32.54
C PHE A 345 11.75 -36.76 32.74
N PHE A 346 10.53 -36.21 32.66
CA PHE A 346 9.31 -37.02 32.80
C PHE A 346 9.18 -38.10 31.72
N PHE A 347 9.52 -37.79 30.46
CA PHE A 347 9.42 -38.75 29.36
C PHE A 347 10.34 -39.97 29.56
N TYR A 348 11.61 -39.75 29.88
CA TYR A 348 12.58 -40.84 30.08
C TYR A 348 12.30 -41.64 31.36
N CYS A 349 11.85 -40.99 32.44
CA CYS A 349 11.39 -41.69 33.65
C CYS A 349 10.20 -42.62 33.34
N CYS A 350 9.20 -42.13 32.60
CA CYS A 350 8.05 -42.93 32.20
C CYS A 350 8.44 -44.10 31.29
N ILE A 351 9.29 -43.90 30.28
CA ILE A 351 9.74 -44.99 29.39
C ILE A 351 10.56 -46.02 30.14
N THR A 352 11.48 -45.60 31.01
CA THR A 352 12.28 -46.52 31.83
C THR A 352 11.38 -47.40 32.70
N PHE A 353 10.34 -46.80 33.29
CA PHE A 353 9.32 -47.52 34.06
C PHE A 353 8.48 -48.47 33.20
N LEU A 354 8.02 -48.03 32.02
CA LEU A 354 7.26 -48.88 31.09
C LEU A 354 8.10 -50.06 30.59
N VAL A 355 9.36 -49.84 30.23
CA VAL A 355 10.30 -50.91 29.84
C VAL A 355 10.50 -51.86 31.02
N TYR A 356 10.67 -51.35 32.23
CA TYR A 356 10.82 -52.19 33.42
C TYR A 356 9.58 -53.07 33.67
N LEU A 357 8.37 -52.49 33.56
CA LEU A 357 7.12 -53.21 33.73
C LEU A 357 6.90 -54.27 32.64
N LEU A 358 7.03 -53.89 31.37
CA LEU A 358 6.84 -54.78 30.22
C LEU A 358 7.88 -55.91 30.18
N THR A 359 9.07 -55.65 30.72
CA THR A 359 10.17 -56.63 30.77
C THR A 359 10.21 -57.41 32.09
N SER A 360 9.25 -57.23 32.99
CA SER A 360 9.21 -57.91 34.31
C SER A 360 8.83 -59.40 34.20
N ALA A 361 8.24 -59.81 33.07
CA ALA A 361 7.96 -61.21 32.78
C ALA A 361 9.26 -62.01 32.55
N LYS A 362 9.32 -63.25 33.03
CA LYS A 362 10.50 -64.13 32.89
C LYS A 362 10.91 -64.36 31.42
N GLN A 363 9.99 -64.17 30.47
CA GLN A 363 10.15 -64.42 29.04
C GLN A 363 11.00 -63.35 28.32
N THR A 364 11.12 -62.13 28.83
CA THR A 364 11.76 -61.01 28.12
C THR A 364 13.05 -60.47 28.79
N PHE A 365 13.56 -61.18 29.81
CA PHE A 365 14.68 -60.74 30.64
C PHE A 365 15.98 -60.43 29.86
N ALA A 366 16.30 -61.21 28.83
CA ALA A 366 17.54 -61.04 28.05
C ALA A 366 17.54 -59.75 27.20
N ILE A 367 16.36 -59.27 26.80
CA ILE A 367 16.19 -58.13 25.89
C ILE A 367 16.21 -56.78 26.63
N ARG A 368 16.04 -56.81 27.96
CA ARG A 368 16.05 -55.63 28.82
C ARG A 368 17.32 -54.79 28.67
N GLY A 369 18.48 -55.45 28.60
CA GLY A 369 19.78 -54.79 28.44
C GLY A 369 19.89 -54.07 27.10
N HIS A 370 19.37 -54.67 26.04
CA HIS A 370 19.39 -54.07 24.70
C HIS A 370 18.45 -52.86 24.60
N LEU A 371 17.27 -52.91 25.22
CA LEU A 371 16.37 -51.74 25.29
C LEU A 371 16.96 -50.58 26.09
N TYR A 372 17.62 -50.84 27.23
CA TYR A 372 18.27 -49.76 28.00
C TYR A 372 19.47 -49.18 27.25
N PHE A 373 20.25 -50.00 26.55
CA PHE A 373 21.34 -49.51 25.71
C PHE A 373 20.82 -48.63 24.56
N GLY A 374 19.71 -49.03 23.91
CA GLY A 374 19.03 -48.20 22.92
C GLY A 374 18.46 -46.89 23.49
N LEU A 375 17.95 -46.91 24.73
CA LEU A 375 17.49 -45.71 25.44
C LEU A 375 18.65 -44.74 25.73
N CYS A 376 19.84 -45.24 26.07
CA CYS A 376 21.03 -44.41 26.26
C CYS A 376 21.49 -43.77 24.95
N ILE A 377 21.50 -44.52 23.84
CA ILE A 377 21.89 -44.00 22.51
C ILE A 377 20.93 -42.89 22.08
N THR A 378 19.62 -43.08 22.26
CA THR A 378 18.62 -42.06 21.89
C THR A 378 18.75 -40.79 22.73
N LEU A 379 19.05 -40.92 24.03
CA LEU A 379 19.33 -39.77 24.90
C LEU A 379 20.57 -38.98 24.45
N VAL A 380 21.65 -39.66 24.05
CA VAL A 380 22.84 -39.00 23.50
C VAL A 380 22.52 -38.28 22.20
N LEU A 381 21.78 -38.92 21.28
CA LEU A 381 21.36 -38.31 20.02
C LEU A 381 20.48 -37.08 20.24
N GLU A 382 19.57 -37.10 21.22
CA GLU A 382 18.77 -35.94 21.58
C GLU A 382 19.62 -34.78 22.11
N ILE A 383 20.59 -35.05 22.99
CA ILE A 383 21.50 -34.02 23.50
C ILE A 383 22.30 -33.39 22.36
N VAL A 384 22.80 -34.20 21.42
CA VAL A 384 23.55 -33.74 20.24
C VAL A 384 22.66 -32.85 19.35
N VAL A 385 21.43 -33.28 19.06
CA VAL A 385 20.48 -32.49 18.25
C VAL A 385 20.12 -31.16 18.93
N ILE A 386 19.97 -31.15 20.25
CA ILE A 386 19.69 -29.91 21.02
C ILE A 386 20.90 -28.99 21.04
N LYS A 387 22.12 -29.52 21.15
CA LYS A 387 23.37 -28.73 21.14
C LYS A 387 23.68 -28.13 19.77
N LEU A 388 23.44 -28.87 18.68
CA LEU A 388 23.58 -28.35 17.32
C LEU A 388 22.49 -27.35 16.94
N GLY A 389 21.30 -27.44 17.55
CA GLY A 389 20.18 -26.53 17.31
C GLY A 389 20.19 -25.24 18.12
N ALA A 390 21.19 -25.01 18.98
CA ALA A 390 21.23 -23.88 19.91
C ALA A 390 21.49 -22.52 19.24
N ASP A 391 22.02 -22.50 18.00
CA ASP A 391 22.46 -21.27 17.34
C ASP A 391 21.37 -20.53 16.55
N ASP A 392 20.18 -21.13 16.34
CA ASP A 392 19.23 -20.60 15.36
C ASP A 392 17.75 -20.71 15.81
N PHE A 393 17.21 -19.57 16.29
CA PHE A 393 15.89 -19.49 16.93
C PHE A 393 14.71 -19.76 15.98
N SER A 394 14.92 -19.61 14.67
CA SER A 394 13.91 -19.86 13.62
C SER A 394 13.56 -21.36 13.49
N LYS A 395 14.42 -22.25 13.99
CA LYS A 395 14.29 -23.71 13.82
C LYS A 395 13.68 -24.43 15.02
N GLN A 396 13.13 -23.72 16.02
CA GLN A 396 12.56 -24.34 17.24
C GLN A 396 11.48 -25.39 16.92
N PHE A 397 10.59 -25.13 15.96
CA PHE A 397 9.59 -26.12 15.52
C PHE A 397 10.23 -27.33 14.84
N LEU A 398 11.27 -27.11 14.04
CA LEU A 398 12.00 -28.18 13.35
C LEU A 398 12.78 -29.04 14.36
N ILE A 399 13.41 -28.44 15.36
CA ILE A 399 14.12 -29.17 16.43
C ILE A 399 13.12 -30.00 17.25
N MET A 400 11.97 -29.43 17.62
CA MET A 400 10.91 -30.16 18.32
C MET A 400 10.37 -31.34 17.49
N SER A 401 10.15 -31.13 16.19
CA SER A 401 9.74 -32.18 15.25
C SER A 401 10.79 -33.29 15.15
N LYS A 402 12.08 -32.94 15.02
CA LYS A 402 13.18 -33.92 14.91
C LYS A 402 13.37 -34.74 16.18
N VAL A 403 13.25 -34.13 17.36
CA VAL A 403 13.32 -34.84 18.65
C VAL A 403 12.15 -35.81 18.80
N LEU A 404 10.93 -35.40 18.42
CA LEU A 404 9.76 -36.28 18.45
C LEU A 404 9.89 -37.47 17.48
N LEU A 405 10.46 -37.26 16.30
CA LEU A 405 10.73 -38.34 15.34
C LEU A 405 11.75 -39.35 15.87
N ILE A 406 12.81 -38.90 16.54
CA ILE A 406 13.80 -39.81 17.14
C ILE A 406 13.12 -40.68 18.22
N ARG A 407 12.26 -40.07 19.06
CA ARG A 407 11.50 -40.76 20.09
C ARG A 407 10.52 -41.79 19.52
N SER A 408 9.77 -41.42 18.48
CA SER A 408 8.78 -42.31 17.86
C SER A 408 9.43 -43.50 17.17
N VAL A 409 10.54 -43.29 16.46
CA VAL A 409 11.31 -44.36 15.81
C VAL A 409 11.84 -45.35 16.85
N PHE A 410 12.36 -44.87 17.98
CA PHE A 410 12.82 -45.74 19.05
C PHE A 410 11.68 -46.55 19.69
N LEU A 411 10.55 -45.90 20.01
CA LEU A 411 9.36 -46.58 20.56
C LEU A 411 8.84 -47.67 19.61
N ALA A 412 8.80 -47.39 18.30
CA ALA A 412 8.41 -48.37 17.29
C ALA A 412 9.40 -49.54 17.22
N ALA A 413 10.71 -49.27 17.21
CA ALA A 413 11.74 -50.31 17.20
C ALA A 413 11.69 -51.18 18.48
N ALA A 414 11.47 -50.57 19.64
CA ALA A 414 11.31 -51.26 20.91
C ALA A 414 10.05 -52.16 20.91
N ALA A 415 8.93 -51.68 20.38
CA ALA A 415 7.71 -52.47 20.25
C ALA A 415 7.90 -53.67 19.32
N VAL A 416 8.58 -53.49 18.18
CA VAL A 416 8.90 -54.58 17.26
C VAL A 416 9.85 -55.60 17.91
N GLN A 417 10.87 -55.16 18.65
CA GLN A 417 11.79 -56.06 19.36
C GLN A 417 11.08 -56.89 20.43
N ILE A 418 10.17 -56.27 21.19
CA ILE A 418 9.37 -56.98 22.20
C ILE A 418 8.44 -58.00 21.51
N LEU A 419 7.76 -57.63 20.43
CA LEU A 419 6.85 -58.52 19.71
C LEU A 419 7.57 -59.69 19.02
N HIS A 420 8.74 -59.41 18.42
CA HIS A 420 9.55 -60.43 17.77
C HIS A 420 10.07 -61.47 18.77
N SER A 421 10.46 -61.02 19.96
CA SER A 421 10.88 -61.94 21.03
C SER A 421 9.79 -62.87 21.51
N ASP A 422 8.54 -62.40 21.53
CA ASP A 422 7.39 -63.22 21.88
C ASP A 422 7.10 -64.25 20.77
N TYR A 423 7.29 -63.84 19.50
CA TYR A 423 7.03 -64.69 18.33
C TYR A 423 8.07 -65.82 18.15
N GLU A 424 9.36 -65.54 18.30
CA GLU A 424 10.41 -66.56 18.14
C GLU A 424 10.29 -67.67 19.19
N VAL A 425 9.94 -67.31 20.43
CA VAL A 425 9.77 -68.26 21.53
C VAL A 425 8.50 -69.12 21.34
N LEU A 426 7.40 -68.52 20.89
CA LEU A 426 6.17 -69.25 20.56
C LEU A 426 6.42 -70.25 19.41
N ASN A 427 7.16 -69.83 18.38
CA ASN A 427 7.54 -70.69 17.26
C ASN A 427 8.44 -71.86 17.72
N HIS A 428 9.40 -71.59 18.62
CA HIS A 428 10.27 -72.65 19.14
C HIS A 428 9.52 -73.66 20.01
N GLN A 429 8.55 -73.22 20.82
CA GLN A 429 7.66 -74.13 21.57
C GLN A 429 6.78 -74.98 20.65
N LEU A 430 6.23 -74.40 19.58
CA LEU A 430 5.42 -75.13 18.59
C LEU A 430 6.27 -76.21 17.87
N LEU A 431 7.49 -75.86 17.46
CA LEU A 431 8.43 -76.78 16.82
C LEU A 431 8.89 -77.90 17.73
N GLN A 432 9.14 -77.63 19.02
CA GLN A 432 9.46 -78.68 20.00
C GLN A 432 8.27 -79.62 20.20
N THR A 433 7.06 -79.08 20.33
CA THR A 433 5.84 -79.91 20.47
C THR A 433 5.62 -80.79 19.25
N LEU A 434 5.86 -80.25 18.04
CA LEU A 434 5.80 -81.02 16.79
C LEU A 434 6.89 -82.10 16.72
N MET A 435 8.14 -81.78 17.07
CA MET A 435 9.22 -82.78 17.09
C MET A 435 8.97 -83.89 18.11
N GLU A 436 8.40 -83.58 19.27
CA GLU A 436 8.08 -84.56 20.30
C GLU A 436 6.95 -85.49 19.86
N LYS A 437 5.93 -84.94 19.17
CA LYS A 437 4.85 -85.73 18.53
C LYS A 437 5.38 -86.61 17.39
N VAL A 438 6.29 -86.11 16.56
CA VAL A 438 6.92 -86.89 15.48
C VAL A 438 7.80 -88.01 16.05
N ARG A 439 8.60 -87.75 17.09
CA ARG A 439 9.39 -88.79 17.77
C ARG A 439 8.53 -89.85 18.45
N ALA A 440 7.38 -89.49 19.01
CA ALA A 440 6.45 -90.46 19.59
C ALA A 440 5.85 -91.41 18.53
N ILE A 441 5.70 -90.93 17.28
CA ILE A 441 5.23 -91.74 16.15
C ILE A 441 6.36 -92.61 15.60
N GLU A 442 7.57 -92.06 15.46
CA GLU A 442 8.74 -92.78 14.95
C GLU A 442 9.27 -93.84 15.93
N GLY A 443 9.20 -93.58 17.24
CA GLY A 443 9.54 -94.56 18.29
C GLY A 443 8.59 -95.75 18.35
N ASN A 444 7.36 -95.62 17.83
CA ASN A 444 6.42 -96.72 17.65
C ASN A 444 6.52 -97.38 16.26
N GLY A 445 7.33 -96.83 15.35
CA GLY A 445 7.41 -97.25 13.94
C GLY A 445 8.68 -98.00 13.54
N SER A 446 9.69 -98.11 14.42
CA SER A 446 10.98 -98.72 14.09
C SER A 446 11.31 -99.89 15.02
N GLY A 447 10.72 -101.04 14.73
CA GLY A 447 10.95 -102.31 15.43
C GLY A 447 10.08 -103.41 14.83
N GLY A 448 10.48 -103.91 13.67
CA GLY A 448 9.74 -104.92 12.93
C GLY A 448 9.69 -106.31 13.61
N ASP A 449 8.59 -106.98 13.32
CA ASP A 449 8.39 -108.43 13.18
C ASP A 449 7.64 -109.20 14.30
N LYS A 450 6.52 -109.80 13.86
CA LYS A 450 5.83 -111.04 14.32
C LYS A 450 4.84 -111.05 15.51
N MET A 451 3.56 -111.13 15.11
CA MET A 451 2.66 -112.31 15.27
C MET A 451 1.89 -112.53 16.59
N ASN A 452 0.59 -112.13 16.55
CA ASN A 452 -0.64 -112.83 17.00
C ASN A 452 -0.91 -113.03 18.53
N PRO A 453 -2.14 -113.44 18.93
CA PRO A 453 -3.38 -112.65 18.99
C PRO A 453 -4.14 -112.86 20.33
N TRP A 454 -5.13 -112.01 20.65
CA TRP A 454 -6.10 -112.19 21.75
C TRP A 454 -5.57 -112.53 23.16
N SER A 455 -5.62 -111.55 24.06
CA SER A 455 -6.42 -111.63 25.30
C SER A 455 -6.31 -110.28 26.03
N THR A 456 -7.43 -109.58 26.20
CA THR A 456 -8.15 -109.46 27.49
C THR A 456 -7.37 -108.59 28.48
N GLY A 457 -7.81 -107.42 28.91
CA GLY A 457 -9.08 -106.72 28.86
C GLY A 457 -8.94 -105.60 29.90
N SER A 458 -9.42 -104.41 29.58
CA SER A 458 -9.74 -103.42 30.62
C SER A 458 -10.81 -102.53 30.04
N ASP A 459 -11.99 -102.66 30.64
CA ASP A 459 -13.26 -102.26 30.10
C ASP A 459 -13.39 -100.75 30.01
N CYS A 460 -13.86 -100.32 28.84
CA CYS A 460 -14.58 -99.08 28.67
C CYS A 460 -15.94 -99.22 29.38
N SER A 461 -16.25 -98.30 30.27
CA SER A 461 -17.63 -98.03 30.66
C SER A 461 -17.99 -96.61 30.27
N SER A 462 -19.05 -96.52 29.47
CA SER A 462 -19.74 -95.30 28.99
C SER A 462 -19.26 -94.75 27.63
N ILE A 463 -19.59 -95.51 26.59
CA ILE A 463 -19.78 -95.06 25.22
C ILE A 463 -21.11 -94.31 25.10
N GLY A 464 -21.06 -93.19 24.40
CA GLY A 464 -22.17 -92.39 23.89
C GLY A 464 -21.61 -90.99 23.60
N ASP A 465 -21.00 -90.69 22.46
CA ASP A 465 -20.88 -91.37 21.18
C ASP A 465 -19.50 -91.04 20.59
N CYS A 466 -18.79 -92.05 20.08
CA CYS A 466 -17.70 -91.84 19.13
C CYS A 466 -18.20 -92.36 17.79
N SER A 467 -18.43 -91.48 16.83
CA SER A 467 -18.41 -91.86 15.42
C SER A 467 -17.53 -90.87 14.66
N TRP A 468 -16.44 -91.43 14.14
CA TRP A 468 -15.65 -90.88 13.06
C TRP A 468 -16.12 -91.60 11.80
N PHE A 469 -16.37 -90.88 10.71
CA PHE A 469 -15.97 -91.31 9.37
C PHE A 469 -16.17 -90.15 8.39
N PHE A 470 -15.21 -90.00 7.47
CA PHE A 470 -15.28 -89.13 6.31
C PHE A 470 -15.95 -89.86 5.13
N ASP A 471 -16.69 -89.04 4.39
CA ASP A 471 -16.85 -89.00 2.93
C ASP A 471 -18.07 -89.57 2.21
N GLU A 472 -18.50 -88.71 1.28
CA GLU A 472 -19.22 -88.93 0.02
C GLU A 472 -20.69 -89.42 0.05
N GLN A 473 -21.63 -88.49 -0.23
CA GLN A 473 -22.24 -88.38 -1.56
C GLN A 473 -23.39 -87.34 -1.65
N LEU A 474 -23.26 -86.49 -2.69
CA LEU A 474 -24.29 -86.05 -3.66
C LEU A 474 -25.46 -85.13 -3.23
N GLN A 475 -25.51 -83.99 -3.94
CA GLN A 475 -26.68 -83.34 -4.59
C GLN A 475 -27.76 -82.75 -3.66
N ASP A 476 -28.29 -81.55 -3.86
CA ASP A 476 -28.58 -80.80 -5.08
C ASP A 476 -28.56 -79.28 -4.81
N GLU A 477 -28.47 -78.55 -5.92
CA GLU A 477 -28.73 -77.10 -6.03
C GLU A 477 -30.02 -76.67 -5.32
N VAL A 478 -30.06 -75.43 -4.82
CA VAL A 478 -31.05 -74.40 -5.19
C VAL A 478 -30.75 -73.10 -4.46
N ASP A 479 -30.68 -72.03 -5.25
CA ASP A 479 -30.76 -70.62 -4.86
C ASP A 479 -31.80 -70.36 -3.77
N SER A 480 -31.43 -69.59 -2.74
CA SER A 480 -32.33 -68.66 -2.07
C SER A 480 -31.52 -67.58 -1.36
N GLU A 481 -31.46 -66.41 -2.00
CA GLU A 481 -31.64 -65.10 -1.39
C GLU A 481 -32.21 -65.16 0.05
N ILE A 482 -31.57 -64.49 1.01
CA ILE A 482 -32.12 -63.80 2.21
C ILE A 482 -31.05 -63.74 3.34
N ASP A 483 -30.63 -62.51 3.62
CA ASP A 483 -29.79 -62.07 4.74
C ASP A 483 -30.57 -62.21 6.07
N PRO A 484 -29.97 -62.64 7.20
CA PRO A 484 -30.70 -62.72 8.46
C PRO A 484 -30.83 -61.34 9.13
N ASP A 485 -32.08 -60.86 9.19
CA ASP A 485 -32.54 -59.72 9.99
C ASP A 485 -32.04 -59.79 11.44
N PHE A 486 -31.20 -58.83 11.84
CA PHE A 486 -31.09 -58.40 13.23
C PHE A 486 -32.03 -57.21 13.46
N ALA A 487 -33.18 -57.50 14.07
CA ALA A 487 -34.18 -56.52 14.46
C ALA A 487 -33.64 -55.57 15.55
N LEU A 488 -33.61 -54.27 15.24
CA LEU A 488 -33.65 -53.18 16.22
C LEU A 488 -35.11 -52.90 16.59
N PRO A 489 -35.45 -52.78 17.89
CA PRO A 489 -36.69 -52.13 18.29
C PRO A 489 -36.67 -50.62 17.98
N ARG A 490 -37.26 -50.31 16.83
CA ARG A 490 -38.20 -49.20 16.57
C ARG A 490 -38.96 -48.78 17.86
N GLU A 491 -39.21 -47.51 18.20
CA GLU A 491 -39.91 -46.49 17.40
C GLU A 491 -39.98 -45.13 18.14
N ILE A 492 -40.01 -44.06 17.33
CA ILE A 492 -40.87 -42.84 17.45
C ILE A 492 -40.50 -41.84 18.56
N CYS A 493 -40.20 -40.56 18.32
CA CYS A 493 -40.44 -39.62 17.20
C CYS A 493 -39.20 -38.67 17.16
N GLY A 494 -38.68 -38.20 16.04
CA GLY A 494 -39.26 -38.11 14.72
C GLY A 494 -38.85 -36.79 14.08
N ASN A 495 -37.85 -36.89 13.19
CA ASN A 495 -37.74 -36.26 11.88
C ASN A 495 -37.62 -34.73 11.82
N GLY A 496 -36.76 -34.14 10.99
CA GLY A 496 -35.96 -34.55 9.83
C GLY A 496 -35.53 -33.22 9.16
N SER A 497 -34.69 -33.12 8.15
CA SER A 497 -33.98 -34.07 7.33
C SER A 497 -32.93 -33.25 6.55
N ILE A 498 -31.75 -33.85 6.32
CA ILE A 498 -31.11 -33.98 4.99
C ILE A 498 -30.65 -32.69 4.26
N LEU A 499 -29.30 -32.60 4.21
CA LEU A 499 -28.35 -32.06 3.20
C LEU A 499 -28.83 -32.07 1.72
N PRO A 500 -28.21 -31.36 0.73
CA PRO A 500 -26.75 -31.40 0.49
C PRO A 500 -26.06 -30.17 -0.17
N GLU A 501 -24.73 -30.26 -0.23
CA GLU A 501 -23.85 -29.54 -1.15
C GLU A 501 -24.18 -29.86 -2.61
N GLU A 502 -24.12 -28.85 -3.49
CA GLU A 502 -23.53 -29.00 -4.82
C GLU A 502 -23.09 -27.64 -5.41
N PHE A 503 -22.04 -27.73 -6.22
CA PHE A 503 -21.34 -26.73 -7.01
C PHE A 503 -22.23 -25.94 -8.00
N GLY A 504 -21.79 -24.74 -8.41
CA GLY A 504 -22.15 -24.18 -9.72
C GLY A 504 -22.34 -22.67 -9.78
N GLU A 505 -21.63 -22.05 -10.72
CA GLU A 505 -21.44 -20.61 -10.90
C GLU A 505 -22.63 -19.92 -11.63
N ASN A 506 -22.58 -18.57 -11.63
CA ASN A 506 -23.12 -17.63 -12.63
C ASN A 506 -24.44 -16.88 -12.34
N SER A 507 -24.25 -15.57 -12.11
CA SER A 507 -24.88 -14.46 -12.85
C SER A 507 -26.33 -13.99 -12.57
N VAL A 508 -26.40 -12.73 -12.10
CA VAL A 508 -27.13 -11.58 -12.70
C VAL A 508 -28.62 -11.35 -12.33
N THR A 509 -28.80 -10.28 -11.54
CA THR A 509 -29.87 -9.25 -11.44
C THR A 509 -31.36 -9.55 -11.25
N ALA A 510 -31.89 -8.81 -10.25
CA ALA A 510 -33.10 -7.98 -10.24
C ALA A 510 -34.49 -8.65 -10.35
N SER A 511 -35.32 -8.49 -9.32
CA SER A 511 -36.39 -7.47 -9.27
C SER A 511 -37.46 -7.75 -8.20
N ILE A 512 -37.58 -6.78 -7.29
CA ILE A 512 -38.78 -6.16 -6.70
C ILE A 512 -40.14 -6.91 -6.76
N SER A 513 -40.76 -6.98 -5.56
CA SER A 513 -42.19 -6.79 -5.22
C SER A 513 -42.99 -8.03 -4.81
N ARG A 514 -43.39 -8.06 -3.52
CA ARG A 514 -44.83 -8.16 -3.19
C ARG A 514 -45.14 -7.58 -1.81
N ARG A 515 -46.04 -6.59 -1.83
CA ARG A 515 -46.72 -5.95 -0.69
C ARG A 515 -47.61 -6.94 0.05
N TYR A 516 -47.71 -6.77 1.37
CA TYR A 516 -49.00 -6.75 2.04
C TYR A 516 -49.05 -5.56 3.01
N ASN A 517 -50.13 -4.79 2.89
CA ASN A 517 -50.44 -3.56 3.59
C ASN A 517 -51.80 -3.79 4.24
N LEU A 518 -51.99 -3.60 5.56
CA LEU A 518 -53.29 -3.27 6.18
C LEU A 518 -53.13 -2.78 7.63
N ARG A 519 -53.09 -1.47 7.86
CA ARG A 519 -53.88 -0.82 8.94
C ARG A 519 -53.99 0.71 8.74
N PRO A 520 -55.20 1.29 8.67
CA PRO A 520 -55.38 2.72 8.43
C PRO A 520 -55.79 3.53 9.67
N ARG A 521 -55.46 4.84 9.60
CA ARG A 521 -56.15 6.02 10.21
C ARG A 521 -55.98 6.19 11.74
N ILE A 522 -55.74 7.37 12.34
CA ILE A 522 -56.32 8.72 12.18
C ILE A 522 -55.36 9.79 12.79
N ARG A 523 -55.24 10.97 12.17
CA ARG A 523 -55.01 12.27 12.84
C ARG A 523 -56.25 13.15 12.59
N PRO A 524 -56.64 14.03 13.51
CA PRO A 524 -56.28 15.46 13.43
C PRO A 524 -55.93 16.02 14.84
N ARG A 525 -55.31 17.18 15.04
CA ARG A 525 -55.19 18.44 14.31
C ARG A 525 -53.86 19.09 14.68
#